data_AF-A0A261DAP7-F1
#
_entry.id   AF-A0A261DAP7-F1
#
_cell.length_a   1.000
_cell.length_b   1.000
_cell.length_c   1.000
_cell.angle_alpha   90.00
_cell.angle_beta   90.00
_cell.angle_gamma   90.00
#
_symmetry.space_group_name_H-M   'P 1'
#
loop_
_entity.id
_entity.type
_entity.pdbx_description
1 polymer ?
#
loop_
_entity_poly.entity_id
_entity_poly.type
_entity_poly.pdbx_seq_one_letter_code
_entity_poly.pdbx_strand_id
1 'polypeptide(L)'
;MHKSTLQMALEEAASKILVSGICHNNTESITKWVEENLINDNPNTSDNKKIAFYEAEKSLIKKYIAENNLEQLTTLINAIDNEKFKDDPNYQKLKVNECRVLANAIIEAKRYLEEDKSMYKYLHTLLDTKYKELTDEGYRSKISDKITEALSVVQYSDTESSEVPTAGEIHQYCTIL
;
A
#
# COMPACT_ATOMS: atom_id res chain seq x y z
N MET A 1 -1.73 23.63 -3.39
CA MET A 1 -0.93 23.93 -4.60
C MET A 1 -1.63 23.32 -5.81
N HIS A 2 -1.81 24.07 -6.90
CA HIS A 2 -2.39 23.54 -8.13
C HIS A 2 -1.30 22.78 -8.91
N LYS A 3 -1.55 21.53 -9.32
CA LYS A 3 -0.59 20.77 -10.14
C LYS A 3 -0.46 21.43 -11.51
N SER A 4 0.75 21.45 -12.07
CA SER A 4 0.95 21.95 -13.43
C SER A 4 0.32 21.00 -14.45
N THR A 5 -0.06 21.52 -15.62
CA THR A 5 -0.58 20.71 -16.73
C THR A 5 0.38 19.57 -17.10
N LEU A 6 1.69 19.84 -17.07
CA LEU A 6 2.72 18.83 -17.32
C LEU A 6 2.69 17.73 -16.26
N GLN A 7 2.61 18.07 -14.98
CA GLN A 7 2.58 17.10 -13.90
C GLN A 7 1.34 16.20 -14.00
N MET A 8 0.18 16.77 -14.29
CA MET A 8 -1.06 16.00 -14.49
C MET A 8 -0.95 15.04 -15.66
N ALA A 9 -0.38 15.47 -16.80
CA ALA A 9 -0.19 14.62 -17.97
C ALA A 9 0.78 13.46 -17.70
N LEU A 10 1.84 13.70 -16.92
CA LEU A 10 2.79 12.65 -16.52
C LEU A 10 2.13 11.62 -15.58
N GLU A 11 1.34 12.07 -14.61
CA GLU A 11 0.60 11.18 -13.70
C GLU A 11 -0.45 10.36 -14.45
N GLU A 12 -1.14 10.95 -15.43
CA GLU A 12 -2.09 10.23 -16.27
C GLU A 12 -1.38 9.16 -17.13
N ALA A 13 -0.23 9.50 -17.71
CA ALA A 13 0.57 8.53 -18.48
C ALA A 13 1.06 7.37 -17.61
N ALA A 14 1.55 7.66 -16.40
CA ALA A 14 1.96 6.62 -15.44
C ALA A 14 0.76 5.75 -15.01
N SER A 15 -0.39 6.38 -14.73
CA SER A 15 -1.62 5.67 -14.39
C SER A 15 -2.06 4.72 -15.49
N LYS A 16 -1.95 5.11 -16.77
CA LYS A 16 -2.26 4.24 -17.91
C LYS A 16 -1.36 3.01 -17.97
N ILE A 17 -0.07 3.16 -17.68
CA ILE A 17 0.88 2.03 -17.61
C ILE A 17 0.46 1.06 -16.49
N LEU A 18 0.24 1.59 -15.28
CA LEU A 18 -0.12 0.79 -14.11
C LEU A 18 -1.46 0.08 -14.28
N VAL A 19 -2.51 0.80 -14.68
CA VAL A 19 -3.85 0.23 -14.90
C VAL A 19 -3.83 -0.80 -16.02
N SER A 20 -3.17 -0.50 -17.15
CA SER A 20 -3.08 -1.46 -18.26
C SER A 20 -2.36 -2.73 -17.84
N GLY A 21 -1.27 -2.62 -17.08
CA GLY A 21 -0.54 -3.78 -16.57
C GLY A 21 -1.40 -4.64 -15.63
N ILE A 22 -2.17 -4.03 -14.74
CA ILE A 22 -3.05 -4.76 -13.81
C ILE A 22 -4.24 -5.38 -14.52
N CYS A 23 -4.99 -4.59 -15.31
CA CYS A 23 -6.23 -5.05 -15.96
C CYS A 23 -6.01 -6.14 -17.01
N HIS A 24 -4.85 -6.17 -17.66
CA HIS A 24 -4.53 -7.17 -18.69
C HIS A 24 -3.63 -8.29 -18.17
N ASN A 25 -3.44 -8.39 -16.85
CA ASN A 25 -2.54 -9.36 -16.20
C ASN A 25 -1.11 -9.36 -16.81
N ASN A 26 -0.65 -8.16 -17.20
CA ASN A 26 0.67 -7.90 -17.78
C ASN A 26 1.53 -7.11 -16.78
N THR A 27 1.69 -7.68 -15.58
CA THR A 27 2.50 -7.09 -14.50
C THR A 27 3.97 -6.95 -14.89
N GLU A 28 4.45 -7.80 -15.82
CA GLU A 28 5.81 -7.73 -16.36
C GLU A 28 6.12 -6.35 -16.98
N SER A 29 5.15 -5.73 -17.64
CA SER A 29 5.33 -4.38 -18.20
C SER A 29 5.58 -3.30 -17.13
N ILE A 30 4.94 -3.42 -15.96
CA ILE A 30 5.16 -2.53 -14.81
C ILE A 30 6.55 -2.80 -14.24
N THR A 31 6.87 -4.06 -13.98
CA THR A 31 8.15 -4.46 -13.40
C THR A 31 9.32 -4.07 -14.31
N LYS A 32 9.18 -4.19 -15.63
CA LYS A 32 10.18 -3.73 -16.60
C LYS A 32 10.34 -2.22 -16.56
N TRP A 33 9.24 -1.47 -16.46
CA TRP A 33 9.33 -0.02 -16.33
C TRP A 33 10.07 0.37 -15.04
N VAL A 34 9.77 -0.27 -13.91
CA VAL A 34 10.45 -0.02 -12.62
C VAL A 34 11.94 -0.34 -12.71
N GLU A 35 12.28 -1.47 -13.32
CA GLU A 35 13.68 -1.87 -13.54
C GLU A 35 14.44 -0.82 -14.33
N GLU A 36 13.91 -0.42 -15.49
CA GLU A 36 14.55 0.53 -16.39
C GLU A 36 14.67 1.92 -15.75
N ASN A 37 13.66 2.37 -15.02
CA ASN A 37 13.55 3.79 -14.65
C ASN A 37 13.92 4.09 -13.19
N LEU A 38 13.73 3.13 -12.28
CA LEU A 38 13.92 3.33 -10.83
C LEU A 38 15.11 2.54 -10.29
N ILE A 39 15.30 1.30 -10.74
CA ILE A 39 16.42 0.44 -10.31
C ILE A 39 17.70 0.80 -11.06
N ASN A 40 17.67 0.79 -12.39
CA ASN A 40 18.82 1.14 -13.24
C ASN A 40 19.12 2.65 -13.25
N ASP A 41 18.31 3.45 -12.55
CA ASP A 41 18.40 4.90 -12.43
C ASP A 41 18.62 5.60 -13.79
N ASN A 42 17.83 5.23 -14.80
CA ASN A 42 17.99 5.71 -16.17
C ASN A 42 18.08 7.25 -16.23
N PRO A 43 19.19 7.81 -16.72
CA PRO A 43 19.41 9.26 -16.74
C PRO A 43 18.44 10.01 -17.66
N ASN A 44 17.77 9.31 -18.58
CA ASN A 44 16.75 9.88 -19.47
C ASN A 44 15.38 10.02 -18.80
N THR A 45 15.23 9.44 -17.60
CA THR A 45 14.00 9.51 -16.82
C THR A 45 14.15 10.60 -15.78
N SER A 46 13.58 11.77 -16.11
CA SER A 46 13.60 12.93 -15.24
C SER A 46 12.91 12.67 -13.90
N ASP A 47 13.32 13.41 -12.88
CA ASP A 47 12.73 13.31 -11.54
C ASP A 47 11.22 13.55 -11.56
N ASN A 48 10.73 14.48 -12.39
CA ASN A 48 9.28 14.71 -12.56
C ASN A 48 8.53 13.46 -13.03
N LYS A 49 9.13 12.64 -13.91
CA LYS A 49 8.51 11.38 -14.35
C LYS A 49 8.48 10.35 -13.22
N LYS A 50 9.57 10.25 -12.44
CA LYS A 50 9.65 9.35 -11.27
C LYS A 50 8.63 9.76 -10.20
N ILE A 51 8.53 11.05 -9.91
CA ILE A 51 7.53 11.61 -8.97
C ILE A 51 6.11 11.34 -9.46
N ALA A 52 5.83 11.59 -10.74
CA ALA A 52 4.53 11.31 -11.33
C ALA A 52 4.14 9.82 -11.27
N PHE A 53 5.11 8.92 -11.41
CA PHE A 53 4.90 7.48 -11.24
C PHE A 53 4.45 7.14 -9.81
N TYR A 54 5.17 7.59 -8.79
CA TYR A 54 4.81 7.35 -7.39
C TYR A 54 3.47 8.00 -7.00
N GLU A 55 3.14 9.17 -7.54
CA GLU A 55 1.84 9.81 -7.30
C GLU A 55 0.68 9.05 -7.98
N ALA A 56 0.90 8.50 -9.17
CA ALA A 56 -0.06 7.63 -9.85
C ALA A 56 -0.28 6.32 -9.07
N GLU A 57 0.79 5.69 -8.63
CA GLU A 57 0.74 4.48 -7.79
C GLU A 57 -0.04 4.73 -6.49
N LYS A 58 0.32 5.78 -5.74
CA LYS A 58 -0.39 6.18 -4.52
C LYS A 58 -1.89 6.37 -4.76
N SER A 59 -2.25 7.02 -5.86
CA SER A 59 -3.65 7.24 -6.25
C SER A 59 -4.38 5.93 -6.55
N LEU A 60 -3.71 4.95 -7.16
CA LEU A 60 -4.27 3.62 -7.41
C LEU A 60 -4.40 2.79 -6.13
N ILE A 61 -3.39 2.80 -5.26
CA ILE A 61 -3.48 2.12 -3.95
C ILE A 61 -4.68 2.65 -3.18
N LYS A 62 -4.84 3.98 -3.09
CA LYS A 62 -5.99 4.62 -2.45
C LYS A 62 -7.31 4.18 -3.08
N LYS A 63 -7.38 4.10 -4.40
CA LYS A 63 -8.57 3.62 -5.12
C LYS A 63 -8.88 2.17 -4.74
N TYR A 64 -7.90 1.27 -4.74
CA TYR A 64 -8.10 -0.13 -4.38
C TYR A 64 -8.46 -0.33 -2.92
N ILE A 65 -7.99 0.53 -2.03
CA ILE A 65 -8.46 0.57 -0.64
C ILE A 65 -9.95 0.95 -0.60
N ALA A 66 -10.35 2.02 -1.30
CA ALA A 66 -11.74 2.48 -1.33
C ALA A 66 -12.71 1.46 -1.96
N GLU A 67 -12.21 0.62 -2.88
CA GLU A 67 -12.97 -0.44 -3.56
C GLU A 67 -12.87 -1.80 -2.85
N ASN A 68 -12.14 -1.89 -1.73
CA ASN A 68 -11.82 -3.15 -1.04
C ASN A 68 -11.22 -4.23 -1.98
N ASN A 69 -10.38 -3.80 -2.92
CA ASN A 69 -9.81 -4.64 -3.97
C ASN A 69 -8.40 -5.13 -3.61
N LEU A 70 -8.34 -6.11 -2.70
CA LEU A 70 -7.09 -6.71 -2.23
C LEU A 70 -6.25 -7.36 -3.34
N GLU A 71 -6.90 -7.94 -4.34
CA GLU A 71 -6.22 -8.61 -5.46
C GLU A 71 -5.43 -7.61 -6.31
N GLN A 72 -6.06 -6.52 -6.73
CA GLN A 72 -5.39 -5.49 -7.53
C GLN A 72 -4.33 -4.74 -6.73
N LEU A 73 -4.57 -4.51 -5.43
CA LEU A 73 -3.55 -3.95 -4.54
C LEU A 73 -2.32 -4.85 -4.44
N THR A 74 -2.51 -6.13 -4.17
CA THR A 74 -1.40 -7.11 -4.06
C THR A 74 -0.64 -7.21 -5.38
N THR A 75 -1.37 -7.25 -6.49
CA THR A 75 -0.81 -7.34 -7.84
C THR A 75 0.06 -6.12 -8.17
N LEU A 76 -0.42 -4.91 -7.86
CA LEU A 76 0.33 -3.67 -8.05
C LEU A 76 1.63 -3.68 -7.23
N ILE A 77 1.52 -3.96 -5.93
CA ILE A 77 2.66 -3.92 -5.01
C ILE A 77 3.73 -4.96 -5.41
N ASN A 78 3.35 -6.18 -5.79
CA ASN A 78 4.29 -7.21 -6.21
C ASN A 78 4.95 -6.93 -7.57
N ALA A 79 4.27 -6.17 -8.44
CA ALA A 79 4.84 -5.76 -9.71
C ALA A 79 5.92 -4.70 -9.54
N ILE A 80 5.80 -3.82 -8.54
CA ILE A 80 6.75 -2.74 -8.28
C ILE A 80 7.86 -3.22 -7.33
N ASP A 81 7.50 -3.74 -6.16
CA ASP A 81 8.43 -4.32 -5.19
C ASP A 81 8.70 -5.80 -5.51
N ASN A 82 9.36 -6.04 -6.63
CA ASN A 82 9.57 -7.38 -7.17
C ASN A 82 10.85 -8.04 -6.63
N GLU A 83 10.77 -9.34 -6.29
CA GLU A 83 11.90 -10.10 -5.75
C GLU A 83 13.14 -10.14 -6.65
N LYS A 84 12.97 -9.98 -7.97
CA LYS A 84 14.11 -9.98 -8.90
C LYS A 84 15.11 -8.86 -8.61
N PHE A 85 14.68 -7.79 -7.94
CA PHE A 85 15.52 -6.64 -7.59
C PHE A 85 16.33 -6.84 -6.31
N LYS A 86 16.10 -7.92 -5.56
CA LYS A 86 16.66 -8.10 -4.20
C LYS A 86 18.17 -7.94 -4.08
N ASP A 87 18.90 -8.29 -5.15
CA ASP A 87 20.36 -8.27 -5.19
C ASP A 87 20.91 -6.95 -5.79
N ASP A 88 20.04 -6.02 -6.23
CA ASP A 88 20.43 -4.73 -6.77
C ASP A 88 20.70 -3.70 -5.66
N PRO A 89 21.82 -2.94 -5.69
CA PRO A 89 22.14 -1.96 -4.66
C PRO A 89 21.11 -0.82 -4.54
N ASN A 90 20.39 -0.47 -5.62
CA ASN A 90 19.35 0.55 -5.62
C ASN A 90 18.01 0.05 -5.10
N TYR A 91 17.86 -1.25 -4.83
CA TYR A 91 16.60 -1.81 -4.35
C TYR A 91 16.18 -1.27 -2.98
N GLN A 92 17.14 -0.98 -2.08
CA GLN A 92 16.82 -0.32 -0.81
C GLN A 92 16.19 1.08 -1.04
N LYS A 93 16.68 1.83 -2.04
CA LYS A 93 16.09 3.13 -2.41
C LYS A 93 14.67 2.96 -2.95
N LEU A 94 14.40 1.93 -3.74
CA LEU A 94 13.05 1.59 -4.19
C LEU A 94 12.16 1.29 -2.98
N LYS A 95 12.52 0.34 -2.11
CA LYS A 95 11.73 -0.06 -0.94
C LYS A 95 11.33 1.11 -0.04
N VAL A 96 12.23 2.09 0.15
CA VAL A 96 11.94 3.30 0.93
C VAL A 96 10.84 4.14 0.29
N ASN A 97 10.87 4.30 -1.04
CA ASN A 97 9.82 5.00 -1.76
C ASN A 97 8.51 4.21 -1.71
N GLU A 98 8.54 2.88 -1.90
CA GLU A 98 7.34 2.02 -1.79
C GLU A 98 6.69 2.13 -0.42
N CYS A 99 7.47 2.05 0.67
CA CYS A 99 6.98 2.23 2.03
C CYS A 99 6.32 3.61 2.21
N ARG A 100 6.93 4.66 1.64
CA ARG A 100 6.40 6.03 1.71
C ARG A 100 5.11 6.18 0.90
N VAL A 101 5.03 5.61 -0.29
CA VAL A 101 3.83 5.64 -1.15
C VAL A 101 2.69 4.90 -0.44
N LEU A 102 2.93 3.68 0.02
CA LEU A 102 1.93 2.88 0.74
C LEU A 102 1.42 3.60 2.00
N ALA A 103 2.32 4.12 2.83
CA ALA A 103 1.94 4.86 4.03
C ALA A 103 1.08 6.10 3.71
N ASN A 104 1.50 6.91 2.73
CA ASN A 104 0.73 8.08 2.32
C ASN A 104 -0.64 7.69 1.73
N ALA A 105 -0.72 6.61 0.95
CA ALA A 105 -1.98 6.13 0.41
C ALA A 105 -2.94 5.70 1.53
N ILE A 106 -2.44 5.00 2.55
CA ILE A 106 -3.23 4.62 3.74
C ILE A 106 -3.75 5.86 4.47
N ILE A 107 -2.88 6.84 4.74
CA ILE A 107 -3.25 8.10 5.40
C ILE A 107 -4.33 8.84 4.60
N GLU A 108 -4.14 8.96 3.29
CA GLU A 108 -5.10 9.62 2.40
C GLU A 108 -6.41 8.82 2.21
N ALA A 109 -6.40 7.52 2.47
CA ALA A 109 -7.56 6.64 2.39
C ALA A 109 -8.31 6.49 3.72
N LYS A 110 -7.86 7.16 4.80
CA LYS A 110 -8.41 7.05 6.16
C LYS A 110 -9.93 7.02 6.23
N ARG A 111 -10.61 7.94 5.52
CA ARG A 111 -12.09 7.98 5.51
C ARG A 111 -12.72 6.66 5.07
N TYR A 112 -12.22 6.06 3.99
CA TYR A 112 -12.75 4.79 3.48
C TYR A 112 -12.48 3.63 4.44
N LEU A 113 -11.30 3.66 5.07
CA LEU A 113 -10.88 2.69 6.07
C LEU A 113 -11.70 2.79 7.36
N GLU A 114 -12.15 3.99 7.75
CA GLU A 114 -13.05 4.15 8.90
C GLU A 114 -14.46 3.60 8.62
N GLU A 115 -14.90 3.63 7.36
CA GLU A 115 -16.19 3.09 6.89
C GLU A 115 -16.16 1.56 6.75
N ASP A 116 -15.06 0.99 6.27
CA ASP A 116 -14.84 -0.46 6.12
C ASP A 116 -13.45 -0.87 6.64
N LYS A 117 -13.43 -1.61 7.75
CA LYS A 117 -12.20 -2.05 8.42
C LYS A 117 -11.63 -3.37 7.89
N SER A 118 -12.27 -3.99 6.90
CA SER A 118 -11.89 -5.33 6.40
C SER A 118 -10.45 -5.44 5.92
N MET A 119 -9.85 -4.34 5.46
CA MET A 119 -8.45 -4.31 5.00
C MET A 119 -7.43 -3.99 6.10
N TYR A 120 -7.82 -3.66 7.34
CA TYR A 120 -6.88 -3.15 8.36
C TYR A 120 -5.75 -4.14 8.63
N LYS A 121 -6.09 -5.40 8.90
CA LYS A 121 -5.10 -6.44 9.20
C LYS A 121 -4.13 -6.64 8.04
N TYR A 122 -4.62 -6.63 6.80
CA TYR A 122 -3.80 -6.78 5.61
C TYR A 122 -2.85 -5.59 5.46
N LEU A 123 -3.37 -4.36 5.47
CA LEU A 123 -2.58 -3.14 5.27
C LEU A 123 -1.56 -2.94 6.39
N HIS A 124 -1.94 -3.20 7.64
CA HIS A 124 -1.02 -3.18 8.78
C HIS A 124 0.13 -4.16 8.58
N THR A 125 -0.19 -5.43 8.28
CA THR A 125 0.81 -6.49 8.07
C THR A 125 1.73 -6.14 6.90
N LEU A 126 1.17 -5.67 5.79
CA LEU A 126 1.91 -5.30 4.59
C LEU A 126 2.91 -4.17 4.87
N LEU A 127 2.44 -3.08 5.47
CA LEU A 127 3.28 -1.91 5.75
C LEU A 127 4.36 -2.22 6.79
N ASP A 128 4.00 -2.91 7.87
CA ASP A 128 4.93 -3.28 8.94
C ASP A 128 6.02 -4.23 8.42
N THR A 129 5.64 -5.23 7.61
CA THR A 129 6.60 -6.16 6.99
C THR A 129 7.59 -5.42 6.11
N LYS A 130 7.11 -4.60 5.17
CA LYS A 130 7.99 -3.83 4.27
C LYS A 130 8.90 -2.88 5.03
N TYR A 131 8.42 -2.22 6.09
CA TYR A 131 9.22 -1.33 6.90
C TYR A 131 10.32 -2.06 7.70
N LYS A 132 10.05 -3.30 8.14
CA LYS A 132 11.04 -4.16 8.83
C LYS A 132 12.11 -4.72 7.88
N GLU A 133 11.81 -4.83 6.60
CA GLU A 133 12.77 -5.28 5.57
C GLU A 133 13.77 -4.19 5.14
N LEU A 134 13.56 -2.93 5.54
CA LEU A 134 14.54 -1.88 5.36
C LEU A 134 15.72 -2.14 6.31
N THR A 135 16.90 -2.38 5.74
CA THR A 135 18.10 -2.70 6.53
C THR A 135 18.94 -1.48 6.89
N ASP A 136 18.75 -0.36 6.16
CA ASP A 136 19.44 0.90 6.40
C ASP A 136 18.65 1.80 7.39
N GLU A 137 19.23 2.04 8.55
CA GLU A 137 18.61 2.83 9.62
C GLU A 137 18.47 4.33 9.25
N GLY A 138 19.35 4.84 8.41
CA GLY A 138 19.28 6.21 7.88
C GLY A 138 18.10 6.38 6.93
N TYR A 139 17.69 5.33 6.23
CA TYR A 139 16.45 5.33 5.46
C TYR A 139 15.21 5.16 6.34
N ARG A 140 15.23 4.23 7.31
CA ARG A 140 14.10 4.00 8.22
C ARG A 140 13.70 5.26 8.99
N SER A 141 14.69 5.93 9.58
CA SER A 141 14.47 7.17 10.34
C SER A 141 13.78 8.27 9.53
N LYS A 142 14.10 8.41 8.23
CA LYS A 142 13.49 9.42 7.33
C LYS A 142 11.99 9.24 7.08
N ILE A 143 11.48 8.01 7.20
CA ILE A 143 10.07 7.72 6.94
C ILE A 143 9.30 7.28 8.19
N SER A 144 10.00 7.05 9.31
CA SER A 144 9.45 6.52 10.57
C SER A 144 8.14 7.19 11.01
N ASP A 145 8.10 8.52 11.11
CA ASP A 145 6.89 9.26 11.50
C ASP A 145 5.68 8.93 10.60
N LYS A 146 5.91 8.80 9.29
CA LYS A 146 4.85 8.55 8.30
C LYS A 146 4.38 7.10 8.38
N ILE A 147 5.29 6.17 8.65
CA ILE A 147 4.94 4.78 8.92
C ILE A 147 4.10 4.68 10.19
N THR A 148 4.51 5.35 11.28
CA THR A 148 3.75 5.37 12.54
C THR A 148 2.36 5.97 12.35
N GLU A 149 2.25 7.09 11.63
CA GLU A 149 0.97 7.71 11.30
C GLU A 149 0.07 6.75 10.51
N ALA A 150 0.58 6.14 9.44
CA ALA A 150 -0.19 5.18 8.63
C ALA A 150 -0.61 3.94 9.44
N LEU A 151 0.28 3.36 10.25
CA LEU A 151 -0.05 2.21 11.11
C LEU A 151 -1.11 2.56 12.16
N SER A 152 -1.17 3.80 12.62
CA SER A 152 -2.24 4.26 13.53
C SER A 152 -3.61 4.33 12.84
N VAL A 153 -3.65 4.57 11.53
CA VAL A 153 -4.90 4.56 10.74
C VAL A 153 -5.45 3.14 10.60
N VAL A 154 -4.58 2.16 10.38
CA VAL A 154 -4.96 0.75 10.20
C VAL A 154 -4.69 -0.09 11.44
N GLN A 155 -4.76 0.53 12.64
CA GLN A 155 -4.51 -0.17 13.88
C GLN A 155 -5.55 -1.28 14.06
N TYR A 156 -5.07 -2.51 14.25
CA TYR A 156 -5.89 -3.69 14.43
C TYR A 156 -5.41 -4.47 15.65
N SER A 157 -6.36 -4.94 16.46
CA SER A 157 -6.11 -5.83 17.58
C SER A 157 -6.77 -7.19 17.30
N ASP A 158 -6.01 -8.28 17.40
CA ASP A 158 -6.52 -9.66 17.21
C ASP A 158 -7.58 -10.05 18.28
N THR A 159 -7.91 -9.18 19.24
CA THR A 159 -8.85 -9.43 20.35
C THR A 159 -10.34 -9.44 19.97
N GLU A 160 -10.73 -9.15 18.73
CA GLU A 160 -12.15 -9.14 18.30
C GLU A 160 -12.65 -10.49 17.71
N SER A 161 -12.00 -11.61 18.02
CA SER A 161 -12.41 -12.95 17.55
C SER A 161 -12.57 -13.95 18.70
N SER A 162 -13.54 -13.72 19.59
CA SER A 162 -14.24 -14.79 20.35
C SER A 162 -15.38 -14.23 21.19
N GLU A 163 -16.51 -13.88 20.57
CA GLU A 163 -17.80 -14.06 21.26
C GLU A 163 -18.27 -15.49 20.97
N VAL A 164 -17.77 -16.43 21.75
CA VAL A 164 -18.46 -17.71 21.94
C VAL A 164 -19.71 -17.38 22.77
N PRO A 165 -20.93 -17.68 22.30
CA PRO A 165 -22.09 -17.58 23.16
C PRO A 165 -21.94 -18.63 24.25
N THR A 166 -21.56 -18.22 25.46
CA THR A 166 -21.67 -19.09 26.63
C THR A 166 -23.15 -19.31 26.89
N ALA A 167 -23.65 -20.44 26.38
CA ALA A 167 -24.87 -21.05 26.83
C ALA A 167 -24.78 -21.28 28.35
N GLY A 168 -25.60 -20.58 29.11
CA GLY A 168 -25.73 -20.82 30.53
C GLY A 168 -26.12 -19.58 31.30
N GLU A 169 -27.41 -19.22 31.24
CA GLU A 169 -28.18 -18.72 32.40
C GLU A 169 -29.59 -18.30 31.94
N ILE A 170 -30.49 -19.27 31.78
CA ILE A 170 -31.91 -19.04 32.08
C ILE A 170 -32.38 -20.23 32.93
N HIS A 171 -32.30 -20.05 34.24
CA HIS A 171 -32.99 -20.88 35.20
C HIS A 171 -34.50 -20.73 35.01
N GLN A 172 -35.12 -21.78 34.47
CA GLN A 172 -36.31 -22.44 35.00
C GLN A 172 -37.39 -21.56 35.67
N TYR A 173 -38.35 -21.08 34.86
CA TYR A 173 -39.69 -20.74 35.35
C TYR A 173 -40.59 -21.97 35.23
N CYS A 174 -41.02 -22.51 36.38
CA CYS A 174 -42.25 -23.28 36.67
C CYS A 174 -42.14 -23.64 38.17
N THR A 175 -42.98 -23.15 39.08
CA THR A 175 -44.40 -23.51 39.22
C THR A 175 -45.03 -22.60 40.28
N ILE A 176 -46.19 -22.00 39.98
CA ILE A 176 -47.12 -21.51 41.01
C ILE A 176 -48.15 -22.63 41.23
N LEU A 177 -48.28 -23.08 42.48
CA LEU A 177 -49.49 -23.70 43.02
C LEU A 177 -50.32 -22.61 43.69
#